data_AF-A0AA39HQV4-F1
#
_entry.id   AF-A0AA39HQV4-F1
#
_cell.length_a   1.000
_cell.length_b   1.000
_cell.length_c   1.000
_cell.angle_alpha   90.00
_cell.angle_beta   90.00
_cell.angle_gamma   90.00
#
_symmetry.space_group_name_H-M   'P 1'
#
loop_
_entity.id
_entity.type
_entity.pdbx_description
1 polymer ?
#
loop_
_entity_poly.entity_id
_entity_poly.type
_entity_poly.pdbx_seq_one_letter_code
_entity_poly.pdbx_strand_id
1 'polypeptide(L)'
;MVQLCRVLSRPGHDFRKFSVGNRQTLLDIPKSKVLRIHEEVVKFFKEHYSSDVMCLCVFGPRSLDELEDLVLILPLLEIPNSNVKPKVFEQHYYGPEETGCRVNVVPVKNERSLAVKFVLQHCVSHSEINRICSFFDQYT
;
A
#
# COMPACT_ATOMS: atom_id res chain seq x y z
N MET A 1 -1.20 14.31 -6.71
CA MET A 1 -2.56 13.91 -6.31
C MET A 1 -2.62 12.91 -5.16
N VAL A 2 -1.76 11.88 -5.10
CA VAL A 2 -1.86 10.80 -4.09
C VAL A 2 -1.88 11.33 -2.64
N GLN A 3 -0.93 12.17 -2.25
CA GLN A 3 -0.88 12.66 -0.86
C GLN A 3 -2.05 13.59 -0.49
N LEU A 4 -2.61 14.33 -1.46
CA LEU A 4 -3.79 15.17 -1.22
C LEU A 4 -4.99 14.29 -0.81
N CYS A 5 -5.24 13.19 -1.53
CA CYS A 5 -6.30 12.25 -1.19
C CYS A 5 -6.11 11.63 0.19
N ARG A 6 -4.87 11.31 0.56
CA ARG A 6 -4.56 10.77 1.88
C ARG A 6 -4.88 11.76 3.00
N VAL A 7 -4.52 13.04 2.84
CA VAL A 7 -4.78 14.06 3.87
C VAL A 7 -6.29 14.28 4.08
N LEU A 8 -7.09 14.11 3.02
CA LEU A 8 -8.54 14.22 3.05
C LEU A 8 -9.24 12.98 3.59
N SER A 9 -8.52 11.88 3.82
CA SER A 9 -9.10 10.67 4.40
C SER A 9 -9.31 10.81 5.90
N ARG A 10 -10.05 9.89 6.49
CA ARG A 10 -10.36 9.83 7.93
C ARG A 10 -9.13 10.09 8.81
N PRO A 11 -9.22 10.98 9.81
CA PRO A 11 -8.18 11.13 10.82
C PRO A 11 -7.89 9.79 11.50
N GLY A 12 -6.61 9.45 11.70
CA GLY A 12 -6.21 8.20 12.34
C GLY A 12 -6.20 6.96 11.44
N HIS A 13 -6.81 6.98 10.26
CA HIS A 13 -6.72 5.86 9.32
C HIS A 13 -5.32 5.76 8.69
N ASP A 14 -4.79 4.54 8.53
CA ASP A 14 -3.42 4.31 8.03
C ASP A 14 -3.15 4.91 6.65
N PHE A 15 -4.15 4.89 5.77
CA PHE A 15 -4.08 5.54 4.46
C PHE A 15 -3.66 7.02 4.53
N ARG A 16 -3.97 7.72 5.63
CA ARG A 16 -3.62 9.14 5.82
C ARG A 16 -2.12 9.38 6.00
N LYS A 17 -1.34 8.34 6.34
CA LYS A 17 0.10 8.46 6.63
C LYS A 17 0.89 8.95 5.41
N PHE A 18 1.95 9.71 5.67
CA PHE A 18 2.92 10.08 4.65
C PHE A 18 3.89 8.91 4.41
N SER A 19 3.69 8.17 3.33
CA SER A 19 4.40 6.90 3.10
C SER A 19 5.83 7.03 2.60
N VAL A 20 6.21 8.18 2.02
CA VAL A 20 7.54 8.33 1.39
C VAL A 20 8.62 8.58 2.44
N GLY A 21 8.30 9.38 3.45
CA GLY A 21 9.29 9.87 4.42
C GLY A 21 10.19 10.97 3.85
N ASN A 22 10.91 11.65 4.73
CA ASN A 22 11.91 12.67 4.41
C ASN A 22 12.90 12.81 5.59
N ARG A 23 13.87 13.74 5.47
CA ARG A 23 14.84 14.04 6.53
C ARG A 23 14.18 14.37 7.88
N GLN A 24 13.05 15.07 7.85
CA GLN A 24 12.35 15.40 9.09
C GLN A 24 11.78 14.15 9.77
N THR A 25 11.11 13.26 9.01
CA THR A 25 10.48 12.06 9.57
C THR A 25 11.47 10.94 9.90
N LEU A 26 12.58 10.86 9.16
CA LEU A 26 13.59 9.80 9.25
C LEU A 26 14.94 10.27 9.83
N LEU A 27 15.03 11.48 10.40
CA LEU A 27 16.26 11.92 11.07
C LEU A 27 15.94 12.89 12.21
N ASP A 28 15.33 14.03 11.91
CA ASP A 28 15.17 15.10 12.90
C ASP A 28 14.21 14.73 14.03
N ILE A 29 13.04 14.19 13.69
CA ILE A 29 12.04 13.75 14.68
C ILE A 29 12.55 12.56 15.51
N PRO A 30 13.16 11.50 14.91
CA PRO A 30 13.76 10.44 15.70
C PRO A 30 14.87 10.95 16.63
N LYS A 31 15.76 11.83 16.14
CA LYS A 31 16.82 12.42 16.97
C LYS A 31 16.28 13.21 18.15
N SER A 32 15.24 14.02 17.94
CA SER A 32 14.63 14.81 19.03
C SER A 32 13.92 13.93 20.08
N LYS A 33 13.46 12.74 19.68
CA LYS A 33 12.87 11.74 20.57
C LYS A 33 13.87 10.73 21.12
N VAL A 34 15.17 10.91 20.86
CA VAL A 34 16.24 9.97 21.25
C VAL A 34 15.98 8.54 20.73
N LEU A 35 15.32 8.42 19.57
CA LEU A 35 15.03 7.14 18.92
C LEU A 35 16.20 6.74 18.02
N ARG A 36 16.67 5.50 18.19
CA ARG A 36 17.68 4.91 17.31
C ARG A 36 16.99 4.26 16.12
N ILE A 37 17.05 4.94 14.98
CA ILE A 37 16.34 4.50 13.75
C ILE A 37 16.72 3.09 13.34
N HIS A 38 17.99 2.71 13.47
CA HIS A 38 18.43 1.36 13.18
C HIS A 38 17.67 0.30 14.00
N GLU A 39 17.43 0.54 15.28
CA GLU A 39 16.71 -0.40 16.15
C GLU A 39 15.24 -0.51 15.73
N GLU A 40 14.60 0.60 15.37
CA GLU A 40 13.22 0.60 14.85
C GLU A 40 13.12 -0.12 13.50
N VAL A 41 14.10 0.03 12.61
CA VAL A 41 14.14 -0.71 11.34
C VAL A 41 14.31 -2.21 11.58
N VAL A 42 15.21 -2.61 12.48
CA VAL A 42 15.39 -4.02 12.84
C VAL A 42 14.12 -4.59 13.47
N LYS A 43 13.46 -3.82 14.34
CA LYS A 43 12.18 -4.20 14.93
C LYS A 43 11.10 -4.38 13.86
N PHE A 44 10.95 -3.41 12.96
CA PHE A 44 9.99 -3.47 11.85
C PHE A 44 10.24 -4.68 10.95
N PHE A 45 11.50 -4.98 10.64
CA PHE A 45 11.88 -6.17 9.87
C PHE A 45 11.44 -7.44 10.59
N LYS A 46 11.79 -7.61 11.87
CA LYS A 46 11.40 -8.79 12.65
C LYS A 46 9.88 -8.96 12.81
N GLU A 47 9.14 -7.86 12.86
CA GLU A 47 7.69 -7.87 13.08
C GLU A 47 6.89 -8.14 11.79
N HIS A 48 7.38 -7.69 10.63
CA HIS A 48 6.59 -7.71 9.39
C HIS A 48 7.17 -8.56 8.26
N TYR A 49 8.47 -8.87 8.26
CA TYR A 49 9.09 -9.72 7.24
C TYR A 49 9.05 -11.18 7.69
N SER A 50 7.98 -11.87 7.31
CA SER A 50 7.73 -13.26 7.65
C SER A 50 7.34 -14.06 6.40
N SER A 51 7.75 -15.33 6.32
CA SER A 51 7.58 -16.15 5.11
C SER A 51 6.12 -16.43 4.74
N ASP A 52 5.19 -16.41 5.70
CA ASP A 52 3.74 -16.61 5.49
C ASP A 52 3.03 -15.44 4.78
N VAL A 53 3.65 -14.26 4.74
CA VAL A 53 3.14 -13.07 4.04
C VAL A 53 4.00 -12.65 2.85
N MET A 54 4.96 -13.48 2.45
CA MET A 54 5.81 -13.27 1.28
C MET A 54 5.30 -14.05 0.07
N CYS A 55 5.51 -13.49 -1.11
CA CYS A 55 5.26 -14.16 -2.38
C CYS A 55 6.47 -13.96 -3.29
N LEU A 56 6.97 -15.05 -3.88
CA LEU A 56 8.05 -15.04 -4.85
C LEU A 56 7.49 -15.41 -6.22
N CYS A 57 7.82 -14.63 -7.23
CA CYS A 57 7.55 -14.96 -8.63
C CYS A 57 8.87 -15.04 -9.38
N VAL A 58 9.11 -16.18 -10.02
CA VAL A 58 10.30 -16.43 -10.85
C VAL A 58 9.86 -16.60 -12.28
N PHE A 59 10.49 -15.87 -13.19
CA PHE A 59 10.21 -15.92 -14.62
C PHE A 59 11.51 -16.06 -15.40
N GLY A 60 11.55 -17.02 -16.32
CA GLY A 60 12.72 -17.26 -17.16
C GLY A 60 12.44 -18.27 -18.27
N PRO A 61 13.37 -18.39 -19.24
CA PRO A 61 13.21 -19.29 -20.40
C PRO A 61 13.53 -20.77 -20.09
N ARG A 62 13.72 -21.12 -18.82
CA ARG A 62 14.05 -22.46 -18.32
C ARG A 62 12.81 -23.30 -18.09
N SER A 63 12.96 -24.62 -17.94
CA SER A 63 11.83 -25.47 -17.56
C SER A 63 11.37 -25.16 -16.13
N LEU A 64 10.16 -25.60 -15.76
CA LEU A 64 9.64 -25.41 -14.41
C LEU A 64 10.51 -26.12 -13.35
N ASP A 65 11.00 -27.32 -13.66
CA ASP A 65 11.87 -28.10 -12.78
C ASP A 65 13.18 -27.36 -12.52
N GLU A 66 13.81 -26.81 -13.57
CA GLU A 66 15.04 -26.02 -13.44
C GLU A 66 14.81 -24.75 -12.61
N LEU A 67 13.65 -24.11 -12.74
CA LEU A 67 13.30 -22.93 -11.95
C LEU A 67 13.06 -23.28 -10.48
N GLU A 68 12.43 -24.42 -10.21
CA GLU A 68 12.23 -24.93 -8.85
C GLU A 68 13.56 -25.26 -8.17
N ASP A 69 14.44 -26.00 -8.85
CA ASP A 69 15.78 -26.32 -8.34
C ASP A 69 16.59 -25.07 -7.98
N LEU A 70 16.51 -24.03 -8.82
CA LEU A 70 17.17 -22.75 -8.55
C LEU A 70 16.63 -22.06 -7.30
N VAL A 71 15.32 -22.14 -7.06
CA VAL A 71 14.69 -21.58 -5.86
C VAL A 71 15.10 -22.36 -4.62
N LEU A 72 15.19 -23.69 -4.72
CA LEU A 72 15.58 -24.58 -3.62
C LEU A 72 17.04 -24.39 -3.17
N ILE A 73 17.93 -23.94 -4.06
CA ILE A 73 19.33 -23.64 -3.73
C ILE A 73 19.45 -22.33 -2.91
N LEU A 74 18.48 -21.43 -3.01
CA LEU A 74 18.50 -20.17 -2.27
C LEU A 74 18.09 -20.38 -0.80
N PRO A 75 18.61 -19.56 0.15
CA PRO A 75 18.25 -19.64 1.57
C PRO A 75 16.84 -19.07 1.86
N LEU A 76 15.88 -19.27 0.96
CA LEU A 76 14.50 -18.82 1.12
C LEU A 76 13.75 -19.67 2.14
N LEU A 77 14.13 -20.94 2.30
CA LEU A 77 13.61 -21.82 3.34
C LEU A 77 14.06 -21.42 4.75
N GLU A 78 15.12 -20.61 4.87
CA GLU A 78 15.61 -20.11 6.16
C GLU A 78 14.81 -18.90 6.66
N ILE A 79 13.93 -18.32 5.85
CA ILE A 79 13.12 -17.16 6.23
C ILE A 79 12.11 -17.59 7.31
N PRO A 80 12.14 -16.98 8.51
CA PRO A 80 11.31 -17.40 9.62
C PRO A 80 9.82 -17.18 9.33
N ASN A 81 9.01 -18.17 9.70
CA ASN A 81 7.56 -18.01 9.78
C ASN A 81 7.20 -17.52 11.18
N SER A 82 6.81 -16.24 11.27
CA SER A 82 6.41 -15.55 12.49
C SER A 82 4.88 -15.48 12.65
N ASN A 83 4.10 -16.19 11.82
CA ASN A 83 2.63 -16.21 11.82
C ASN A 83 2.00 -14.81 11.79
N VAL A 84 2.48 -13.97 10.88
CA VAL A 84 2.03 -12.58 10.72
C VAL A 84 0.68 -12.57 10.03
N LYS A 85 -0.34 -12.03 10.71
CA LYS A 85 -1.65 -11.83 10.08
C LYS A 85 -1.64 -10.57 9.21
N PRO A 86 -2.04 -10.67 7.92
CA PRO A 86 -2.21 -9.49 7.09
C PRO A 86 -3.17 -8.50 7.75
N LYS A 87 -2.83 -7.22 7.69
CA LYS A 87 -3.68 -6.17 8.25
C LYS A 87 -4.93 -6.01 7.41
N VAL A 88 -6.08 -6.35 7.98
CA VAL A 88 -7.39 -6.16 7.35
C VAL A 88 -7.96 -4.81 7.80
N PHE A 89 -8.44 -4.03 6.84
CA PHE A 89 -9.13 -2.77 7.09
C PHE A 89 -10.63 -2.97 6.88
N GLU A 90 -11.38 -3.13 7.96
CA GLU A 90 -12.84 -3.32 7.90
C GLU A 90 -13.56 -2.05 7.46
N GLN A 91 -13.01 -0.90 7.80
CA GLN A 91 -13.60 0.40 7.48
C GLN A 91 -12.88 1.05 6.31
N HIS A 92 -13.66 1.65 5.40
CA HIS A 92 -13.10 2.45 4.33
C HIS A 92 -12.42 3.71 4.87
N TYR A 93 -11.37 4.17 4.19
CA TYR A 93 -10.60 5.37 4.57
C TYR A 93 -11.35 6.69 4.33
N TYR A 94 -12.49 6.64 3.63
CA TYR A 94 -13.44 7.73 3.49
C TYR A 94 -14.76 7.31 4.10
N GLY A 95 -15.23 8.05 5.09
CA GLY A 95 -16.55 7.91 5.67
C GLY A 95 -17.55 8.93 5.13
N PRO A 96 -18.77 8.95 5.70
CA PRO A 96 -19.78 9.94 5.34
C PRO A 96 -19.27 11.38 5.43
N GLU A 97 -18.49 11.69 6.47
CA GLU A 97 -17.94 13.03 6.71
C GLU A 97 -16.85 13.45 5.72
N GLU A 98 -16.13 12.50 5.14
CA GLU A 98 -15.07 12.78 4.15
C GLU A 98 -15.55 12.71 2.69
N THR A 99 -16.83 12.36 2.47
CA THR A 99 -17.45 12.28 1.13
C THR A 99 -18.29 13.53 0.81
N GLY A 100 -18.69 13.70 -0.46
CA GLY A 100 -19.50 14.85 -0.88
C GLY A 100 -18.76 16.18 -0.87
N CYS A 101 -17.42 16.16 -0.83
CA CYS A 101 -16.59 17.35 -0.80
C CYS A 101 -16.07 17.73 -2.20
N ARG A 102 -15.86 19.04 -2.41
CA ARG A 102 -15.18 19.57 -3.59
C ARG A 102 -13.85 20.17 -3.16
N VAL A 103 -12.78 19.78 -3.84
CA VAL A 103 -11.43 20.26 -3.55
C VAL A 103 -10.89 20.98 -4.77
N ASN A 104 -10.62 22.28 -4.62
CA ASN A 104 -9.96 23.07 -5.65
C ASN A 104 -8.46 23.05 -5.38
N VAL A 105 -7.66 22.73 -6.40
CA VAL A 105 -6.21 22.55 -6.29
C VAL A 105 -5.52 23.46 -7.28
N VAL A 106 -4.51 24.21 -6.82
CA VAL A 106 -3.65 25.01 -7.68
C VAL A 106 -2.51 24.09 -8.17
N PRO A 107 -2.46 23.75 -9.47
CA PRO A 107 -1.39 22.92 -10.00
C PRO A 107 -0.10 23.74 -10.14
N VAL A 108 1.05 23.07 -9.99
CA VAL A 108 2.36 23.68 -10.27
C VAL A 108 2.58 23.83 -11.76
N LYS A 109 2.09 22.86 -12.56
CA LYS A 109 2.11 22.90 -14.02
C LYS A 109 0.89 23.67 -14.53
N ASN A 110 1.01 24.23 -15.73
CA ASN A 110 -0.13 24.84 -16.43
C ASN A 110 -1.03 23.75 -17.04
N GLU A 111 -1.80 23.08 -16.18
CA GLU A 111 -2.72 22.00 -16.55
C GLU A 111 -4.10 22.25 -15.93
N ARG A 112 -5.15 21.81 -16.61
CA ARG A 112 -6.53 21.87 -16.11
C ARG A 112 -7.10 20.47 -16.13
N SER A 113 -7.42 19.94 -14.96
CA SER A 113 -7.93 18.58 -14.80
C SER A 113 -9.10 18.57 -13.81
N LEU A 114 -10.14 17.80 -14.13
CA LEU A 114 -11.21 17.46 -13.21
C LEU A 114 -11.11 15.96 -12.88
N ALA A 115 -11.10 15.63 -11.59
CA ALA A 115 -11.15 14.25 -11.14
C ALA A 115 -12.35 14.08 -10.20
N VAL A 116 -13.26 13.15 -10.56
CA VAL A 116 -14.38 12.75 -9.72
C VAL A 116 -14.06 11.37 -9.15
N LYS A 117 -14.24 11.20 -7.83
CA LYS A 117 -13.91 9.96 -7.14
C LYS A 117 -15.11 9.46 -6.36
N PHE A 118 -15.46 8.20 -6.57
CA PHE A 118 -16.52 7.52 -5.86
C PHE A 118 -15.92 6.51 -4.89
N VAL A 119 -16.46 6.47 -3.67
CA VAL A 119 -16.10 5.46 -2.69
C VAL A 119 -16.88 4.21 -3.01
N LEU A 120 -16.18 3.12 -3.30
CA LEU A 120 -16.78 1.80 -3.48
C LEU A 120 -16.57 0.99 -2.21
N GLN A 121 -17.52 0.12 -1.89
CA GLN A 121 -17.28 -0.92 -0.90
C GLN A 121 -16.17 -1.84 -1.40
N HIS A 122 -15.43 -2.46 -0.48
CA HIS A 122 -14.39 -3.40 -0.84
C HIS A 122 -15.02 -4.58 -1.61
N CYS A 123 -14.84 -4.60 -2.93
CA CYS A 123 -15.24 -5.73 -3.77
C CYS A 123 -14.25 -6.86 -3.54
N VAL A 124 -14.70 -7.97 -2.96
CA VAL A 124 -13.85 -9.13 -2.67
C VAL A 124 -13.72 -10.03 -3.89
N SER A 125 -14.67 -9.96 -4.84
CA SER A 125 -14.69 -10.84 -6.01
C SER A 125 -14.23 -10.14 -7.30
N HIS A 126 -13.41 -10.84 -8.07
CA HIS A 126 -12.91 -10.38 -9.37
C HIS A 126 -14.05 -10.14 -10.38
N SER A 127 -15.14 -10.92 -10.29
CA SER A 127 -16.31 -10.79 -11.16
C SER A 127 -17.09 -9.48 -10.91
N GLU A 128 -17.23 -9.04 -9.66
CA GLU A 128 -17.89 -7.77 -9.31
C GLU A 128 -17.09 -6.56 -9.81
N ILE A 129 -15.77 -6.60 -9.69
CA ILE A 129 -14.88 -5.54 -10.19
C ILE A 129 -15.05 -5.41 -11.71
N ASN A 130 -14.98 -6.52 -12.45
CA ASN A 130 -15.13 -6.51 -13.90
C ASN A 130 -16.51 -5.98 -14.33
N ARG A 131 -17.58 -6.34 -13.62
CA ARG A 131 -18.92 -5.83 -13.90
C ARG A 131 -19.03 -4.32 -13.72
N ILE A 132 -18.42 -3.77 -12.66
CA ILE A 132 -18.41 -2.32 -12.40
C ILE A 132 -17.56 -1.59 -13.46
N CYS A 133 -16.36 -2.09 -13.76
CA CYS A 133 -15.51 -1.52 -14.81
C CYS A 133 -16.21 -1.53 -16.18
N SER A 134 -16.75 -2.68 -16.60
CA SER A 134 -17.51 -2.80 -17.85
C SER A 134 -18.71 -1.87 -17.94
N PHE A 135 -19.36 -1.53 -16.81
CA PHE A 135 -20.45 -0.56 -16.81
C PHE A 135 -19.95 0.85 -17.11
N PHE A 136 -18.84 1.28 -16.52
CA PHE A 136 -18.29 2.62 -16.76
C PHE A 136 -17.63 2.76 -18.13
N ASP A 137 -17.01 1.69 -18.64
CA ASP A 137 -16.42 1.66 -19.99
C ASP A 137 -17.48 1.90 -21.10
N GLN A 138 -18.77 1.67 -20.84
CA GLN A 138 -19.86 1.98 -21.80
C GLN A 138 -20.13 3.48 -21.96
N TYR A 139 -19.64 4.31 -21.05
CA TYR A 139 -19.89 5.76 -21.02
C TYR A 139 -18.63 6.60 -21.27
N THR A 140 -17.53 5.96 -21.67
CA THR A 140 -16.24 6.61 -21.96
C THR A 140 -15.87 6.40 -23.41
#